data_AF-A0A6J3HT99-F1
#
_entry.id   AF-A0A6J3HT99-F1
#
_cell.length_a   1.000
_cell.length_b   1.000
_cell.length_c   1.000
_cell.angle_alpha   90.00
_cell.angle_beta   90.00
_cell.angle_gamma   90.00
#
_symmetry.space_group_name_H-M   'P 1'
#
loop_
_entity.id
_entity.type
_entity.pdbx_description
1 polymer ?
#
loop_
_entity_poly.entity_id
_entity_poly.type
_entity_poly.pdbx_seq_one_letter_code
_entity_poly.pdbx_strand_id
1 'polypeptide(L)'
;MERPAPGEVLMSQAIQPAHATARGELSAGQLLKWIDATACLAAEKHAGVSCVTASVDDIQFEETARIGQVITIKAKVTRAFSTSMEIGIKVMVQDVLTGIEKLVSVAFSTFVAKAVGKEKIHLKPVTLLTEQDHVEHSLAAERRRVRLQHEETFNNLMKESSKLDDLIFDEEEGAVSTRGTSVQSIELVLPPHANHHGNTFGGQIMAWMETVATISASRLCRAHLFLKSVDMFKFRGPSTVGDRLVFTAIVNNTFQTCVEVGVRVEAFDCQEWAEGRGRHINSAFLIYNAADKENLITFPRIQPISKASLSDSNVEALKKLAAKKGWEVTSAVEKIKIYTLEEHDVLSVWVEKHVGSPAHLAYHLLSDFTKRPLWDPHFVSCEVIDWVSEDDQLYYITCPIVNDDKPKDVVVLVSRRKPLKDGSTYTVAVKSVMLPSVPPSPQYIRSEIICAGFLIHAIDSNSCIVSYFNHVSASILPYFAGNLGGWSKSIEETAASCIRFLENPPDDGFISTF
;
A
#
# COMPACT_ATOMS: atom_id res chain seq x y z
N MET A 1 15.05 -22.84 -40.25
CA MET A 1 13.91 -22.45 -39.40
C MET A 1 12.74 -23.33 -39.76
N GLU A 2 12.30 -24.21 -38.85
CA GLU A 2 11.02 -24.91 -38.99
C GLU A 2 9.90 -23.87 -39.05
N ARG A 3 8.90 -24.09 -39.91
CA ARG A 3 7.70 -23.24 -39.93
C ARG A 3 6.99 -23.39 -38.58
N PRO A 4 6.53 -22.29 -37.94
CA PRO A 4 5.76 -22.38 -36.71
C PRO A 4 4.54 -23.27 -36.95
N ALA A 5 4.21 -24.12 -35.98
CA ALA A 5 3.07 -25.01 -36.12
C ALA A 5 1.78 -24.19 -36.30
N PRO A 6 0.73 -24.75 -36.94
CA PRO A 6 -0.54 -24.05 -37.11
C PRO A 6 -1.06 -23.54 -35.76
N GLY A 7 -1.27 -22.22 -35.62
CA GLY A 7 -1.75 -21.59 -34.38
C GLY A 7 -0.67 -21.03 -33.45
N GLU A 8 0.61 -21.28 -33.73
CA GLU A 8 1.72 -20.69 -32.95
C GLU A 8 2.06 -19.28 -33.42
N VAL A 9 2.54 -18.45 -32.49
CA VAL A 9 3.14 -17.14 -32.74
C VAL A 9 4.56 -17.15 -32.20
N LEU A 10 5.49 -16.65 -33.00
CA LEU A 10 6.89 -16.56 -32.66
C LEU A 10 7.34 -15.10 -32.77
N MET A 11 7.95 -14.59 -31.70
CA MET A 11 8.60 -13.29 -31.67
C MET A 11 10.08 -13.48 -31.37
N SER A 12 10.96 -12.84 -32.14
CA SER A 12 12.39 -12.79 -31.87
C SER A 12 12.83 -11.35 -31.70
N GLN A 13 13.57 -11.07 -30.64
CA GLN A 13 14.06 -9.73 -30.30
C GLN A 13 15.55 -9.79 -29.97
N ALA A 14 16.34 -9.00 -30.69
CA ALA A 14 17.73 -8.75 -30.31
C ALA A 14 17.74 -7.79 -29.10
N ILE A 15 18.51 -8.13 -28.07
CA ILE A 15 18.61 -7.30 -26.87
C ILE A 15 19.54 -6.12 -27.17
N GLN A 16 18.97 -4.94 -27.20
CA GLN A 16 19.65 -3.68 -27.47
C GLN A 16 19.87 -2.93 -26.16
N PRO A 17 20.79 -1.94 -26.12
CA PRO A 17 20.97 -1.09 -24.95
C PRO A 17 19.68 -0.43 -24.44
N ALA A 18 18.75 -0.09 -25.33
CA ALA A 18 17.44 0.47 -24.97
C ALA A 18 16.53 -0.50 -24.19
N HIS A 19 16.83 -1.80 -24.21
CA HIS A 19 16.06 -2.84 -23.52
C HIS A 19 16.70 -3.24 -22.19
N ALA A 20 17.87 -2.68 -21.86
CA ALA A 20 18.72 -3.19 -20.81
C ALA A 20 18.80 -2.28 -19.59
N THR A 21 19.14 -2.88 -18.46
CA THR A 21 19.47 -2.22 -17.20
C THR A 21 20.88 -1.62 -17.27
N ALA A 22 21.28 -0.89 -16.21
CA ALA A 22 22.62 -0.31 -16.09
C ALA A 22 23.78 -1.32 -16.21
N ARG A 23 23.53 -2.62 -16.01
CA ARG A 23 24.53 -3.70 -16.15
C ARG A 23 24.53 -4.37 -17.53
N GLY A 24 23.72 -3.87 -18.47
CA GLY A 24 23.57 -4.49 -19.78
C GLY A 24 22.80 -5.82 -19.75
N GLU A 25 22.02 -6.05 -18.70
CA GLU A 25 21.09 -7.17 -18.58
C GLU A 25 19.70 -6.73 -19.07
N LEU A 26 18.93 -7.62 -19.68
CA LEU A 26 17.57 -7.34 -20.12
C LEU A 26 16.69 -6.92 -18.94
N SER A 27 15.98 -5.80 -19.06
CA SER A 27 14.95 -5.43 -18.06
C SER A 27 13.87 -6.52 -18.04
N ALA A 28 13.58 -7.03 -16.84
CA ALA A 28 12.56 -8.04 -16.68
C ALA A 28 11.16 -7.52 -17.06
N GLY A 29 10.88 -6.24 -16.78
CA GLY A 29 9.67 -5.57 -17.25
C GLY A 29 9.56 -5.54 -18.77
N GLN A 30 10.66 -5.29 -19.48
CA GLN A 30 10.69 -5.37 -20.94
C GLN A 30 10.41 -6.79 -21.46
N LEU A 31 10.94 -7.81 -20.79
CA LEU A 31 10.66 -9.21 -21.13
C LEU A 31 9.18 -9.55 -20.89
N LEU A 32 8.60 -9.16 -19.75
CA LEU A 32 7.18 -9.35 -19.43
C LEU A 32 6.27 -8.69 -20.48
N LYS A 33 6.64 -7.50 -20.95
CA LYS A 33 5.94 -6.82 -22.05
C LYS A 33 5.97 -7.60 -23.36
N TRP A 34 7.11 -8.19 -23.73
CA TRP A 34 7.22 -9.02 -24.94
C TRP A 34 6.48 -10.36 -24.80
N ILE A 35 6.52 -10.98 -23.62
CA ILE A 35 5.77 -12.19 -23.28
C ILE A 35 4.27 -11.95 -23.51
N ASP A 36 3.72 -10.90 -22.92
CA ASP A 36 2.31 -10.55 -23.04
C ASP A 36 1.92 -10.18 -24.48
N ALA A 37 2.75 -9.39 -25.19
CA ALA A 37 2.47 -9.03 -26.57
C ALA A 37 2.42 -10.28 -27.48
N THR A 38 3.35 -11.22 -27.30
CA THR A 38 3.38 -12.47 -28.08
C THR A 38 2.17 -13.35 -27.76
N ALA A 39 1.80 -13.44 -26.48
CA ALA A 39 0.64 -14.19 -26.02
C ALA A 39 -0.68 -13.58 -26.51
N CYS A 40 -0.79 -12.25 -26.48
CA CYS A 40 -1.95 -11.51 -27.00
C CYS A 40 -2.14 -11.78 -28.49
N LEU A 41 -1.07 -11.73 -29.29
CA LEU A 41 -1.13 -12.05 -30.72
C LEU A 41 -1.57 -13.51 -30.97
N ALA A 42 -1.12 -14.46 -30.16
CA ALA A 42 -1.60 -15.85 -30.25
C ALA A 42 -3.10 -15.96 -29.92
N ALA A 43 -3.57 -15.23 -28.90
CA ALA A 43 -4.97 -15.18 -28.53
C ALA A 43 -5.84 -14.52 -29.61
N GLU A 44 -5.43 -13.37 -30.15
CA GLU A 44 -6.12 -12.65 -31.22
C GLU A 44 -6.15 -13.47 -32.51
N LYS A 45 -5.08 -14.20 -32.85
CA LYS A 45 -5.03 -15.11 -34.00
C LYS A 45 -6.04 -16.24 -33.90
N HIS A 46 -6.32 -16.74 -32.68
CA HIS A 46 -7.33 -17.77 -32.43
C HIS A 46 -8.75 -17.20 -32.36
N ALA A 47 -8.92 -16.05 -31.70
CA ALA A 47 -10.22 -15.41 -31.48
C ALA A 47 -10.78 -14.71 -32.71
N GLY A 48 -9.91 -14.16 -33.57
CA GLY A 48 -10.30 -13.28 -34.68
C GLY A 48 -10.80 -11.90 -34.25
N VAL A 49 -10.65 -11.55 -32.97
CA VAL A 49 -10.99 -10.24 -32.39
C VAL A 49 -9.91 -9.83 -31.38
N SER A 50 -9.99 -8.59 -30.87
CA SER A 50 -9.03 -8.13 -29.88
C SER A 50 -9.18 -8.85 -28.54
N CYS A 51 -8.05 -9.13 -27.90
CA CYS A 51 -7.97 -9.83 -26.64
C CYS A 51 -7.28 -8.96 -25.58
N VAL A 52 -7.66 -9.15 -24.31
CA VAL A 52 -7.01 -8.48 -23.17
C VAL A 52 -6.54 -9.51 -22.15
N THR A 53 -5.43 -9.20 -21.49
CA THR A 53 -4.84 -10.03 -20.44
C THR A 53 -5.77 -10.06 -19.22
N ALA A 54 -6.17 -11.26 -18.79
CA ALA A 54 -7.04 -11.43 -17.62
C ALA A 54 -6.26 -11.90 -16.39
N SER A 55 -5.30 -12.80 -16.58
CA SER A 55 -4.42 -13.25 -15.52
C SER A 55 -3.09 -13.75 -16.08
N VAL A 56 -2.09 -13.79 -15.21
CA VAL A 56 -0.77 -14.34 -15.49
C VAL A 56 -0.48 -15.31 -14.36
N ASP A 57 -0.04 -16.52 -14.70
CA ASP A 57 0.36 -17.55 -13.73
C ASP A 57 1.76 -17.23 -13.16
N ASP A 58 2.24 -18.06 -12.24
CA ASP A 58 3.62 -17.93 -11.75
C ASP A 58 4.61 -17.96 -12.92
N ILE A 59 5.46 -16.94 -12.99
CA ILE A 59 6.55 -16.85 -13.96
C ILE A 59 7.85 -16.92 -13.19
N GLN A 60 8.70 -17.90 -13.51
CA GLN A 60 10.06 -18.02 -13.00
C GLN A 60 11.07 -17.75 -14.11
N PHE A 61 12.15 -17.04 -13.77
CA PHE A 61 13.24 -16.69 -14.67
C PHE A 61 14.49 -17.49 -14.27
N GLU A 62 14.85 -18.47 -15.11
CA GLU A 62 15.99 -19.37 -14.89
C GLU A 62 17.32 -18.71 -15.28
N GLU A 63 17.28 -17.77 -16.23
CA GLU A 63 18.46 -17.14 -16.81
C GLU A 63 18.23 -15.64 -17.02
N THR A 64 19.28 -14.84 -16.82
CA THR A 64 19.25 -13.40 -17.10
C THR A 64 19.92 -13.12 -18.44
N ALA A 65 19.13 -12.67 -19.42
CA ALA A 65 19.63 -12.37 -20.75
C ALA A 65 20.38 -11.02 -20.81
N ARG A 66 21.30 -10.85 -21.76
CA ARG A 66 22.20 -9.68 -21.87
C ARG A 66 22.19 -9.05 -23.25
N ILE A 67 22.62 -7.78 -23.33
CA ILE A 67 22.80 -7.06 -24.60
C ILE A 67 23.62 -7.91 -25.59
N GLY A 68 23.15 -7.97 -26.84
CA GLY A 68 23.78 -8.74 -27.91
C GLY A 68 23.25 -10.17 -28.05
N GLN A 69 22.53 -10.69 -27.06
CA GLN A 69 21.82 -11.97 -27.16
C GLN A 69 20.44 -11.76 -27.83
N VAL A 70 19.83 -12.86 -28.28
CA VAL A 70 18.51 -12.85 -28.92
C VAL A 70 17.52 -13.62 -28.07
N ILE A 71 16.40 -12.99 -27.72
CA ILE A 71 15.25 -13.65 -27.10
C ILE A 71 14.34 -14.19 -28.19
N THR A 72 13.91 -15.44 -28.05
CA THR A 72 12.84 -16.05 -28.85
C THR A 72 11.70 -16.47 -27.94
N ILE A 73 10.52 -15.89 -28.18
CA ILE A 73 9.29 -16.18 -27.45
C ILE A 73 8.37 -16.95 -28.38
N LYS A 74 7.97 -18.15 -27.96
CA LYS A 74 6.94 -18.95 -28.62
C LYS A 74 5.69 -18.93 -27.77
N ALA A 75 4.55 -18.55 -28.35
CA ALA A 75 3.26 -18.57 -27.70
C ALA A 75 2.25 -19.39 -28.50
N LYS A 76 1.43 -20.18 -27.79
CA LYS A 76 0.43 -21.06 -28.38
C LYS A 76 -0.80 -21.13 -27.49
N VAL A 77 -1.99 -21.09 -28.10
CA VAL A 77 -3.25 -21.35 -27.36
C VAL A 77 -3.30 -22.84 -27.01
N THR A 78 -3.27 -23.16 -25.72
CA THR A 78 -3.34 -24.54 -25.21
C THR A 78 -4.79 -24.99 -25.09
N ARG A 79 -5.69 -24.08 -24.68
CA ARG A 79 -7.12 -24.35 -24.57
C ARG A 79 -7.96 -23.09 -24.69
N ALA A 80 -9.00 -23.16 -25.52
CA ALA A 80 -10.07 -22.18 -25.56
C ALA A 80 -11.27 -22.65 -24.74
N PHE A 81 -11.88 -21.73 -23.99
CA PHE A 81 -13.08 -21.97 -23.20
C PHE A 81 -14.26 -21.21 -23.83
N SER A 82 -15.14 -20.58 -23.03
CA SER A 82 -16.25 -19.78 -23.55
C SER A 82 -15.76 -18.45 -24.16
N THR A 83 -15.29 -17.54 -23.31
CA THR A 83 -14.77 -16.21 -23.68
C THR A 83 -13.29 -16.04 -23.38
N SER A 84 -12.71 -16.99 -22.65
CA SER A 84 -11.31 -16.99 -22.22
C SER A 84 -10.53 -18.11 -22.89
N MET A 85 -9.22 -17.95 -22.96
CA MET A 85 -8.30 -18.97 -23.45
C MET A 85 -7.00 -18.93 -22.66
N GLU A 86 -6.39 -20.10 -22.48
CA GLU A 86 -5.05 -20.25 -21.91
C GLU A 86 -4.01 -20.26 -23.03
N ILE A 87 -2.93 -19.53 -22.82
CA ILE A 87 -1.79 -19.44 -23.72
C ILE A 87 -0.58 -20.00 -22.97
N GLY A 88 0.06 -21.01 -23.55
CA GLY A 88 1.37 -21.48 -23.12
C GLY A 88 2.48 -20.68 -23.81
N ILE A 89 3.48 -20.29 -23.03
CA ILE A 89 4.56 -19.40 -23.47
C ILE A 89 5.90 -20.04 -23.09
N LYS A 90 6.83 -20.09 -24.05
CA LYS A 90 8.20 -20.54 -23.84
C LYS A 90 9.18 -19.49 -24.32
N VAL A 91 10.08 -19.08 -23.43
CA VAL A 91 11.10 -18.06 -23.69
C VAL A 91 12.46 -18.72 -23.71
N MET A 92 13.18 -18.57 -24.82
CA MET A 92 14.56 -19.01 -25.01
C MET A 92 15.46 -17.79 -25.21
N VAL A 93 16.69 -17.86 -24.71
CA VAL A 93 17.76 -16.91 -25.04
C VAL A 93 18.83 -17.63 -25.84
N GLN A 94 19.33 -16.98 -26.88
CA GLN A 94 20.43 -17.46 -27.71
C GLN A 94 21.59 -16.46 -27.69
N ASP A 95 22.79 -16.97 -27.42
CA ASP A 95 24.02 -16.22 -27.64
C ASP A 95 24.44 -16.37 -29.11
N VAL A 96 24.49 -15.26 -29.84
CA VAL A 96 24.71 -15.26 -31.30
C VAL A 96 26.15 -15.61 -31.66
N LEU A 97 27.11 -15.41 -30.75
CA LEU A 97 28.53 -15.66 -31.00
C LEU A 97 28.87 -17.14 -30.78
N THR A 98 28.32 -17.73 -29.72
CA THR A 98 28.58 -19.14 -29.35
C THR A 98 27.56 -20.10 -29.93
N GLY A 99 26.38 -19.61 -30.34
CA GLY A 99 25.25 -20.42 -30.79
C GLY A 99 24.51 -21.14 -29.67
N ILE A 100 24.91 -20.97 -28.40
CA ILE A 100 24.30 -21.65 -27.26
C ILE A 100 22.90 -21.08 -26.99
N GLU A 101 21.93 -21.98 -26.85
CA GLU A 101 20.56 -21.65 -26.45
C GLU A 101 20.27 -22.13 -25.03
N LYS A 102 19.54 -21.30 -24.26
CA LYS A 102 19.10 -21.63 -22.91
C LYS A 102 17.62 -21.29 -22.71
N LEU A 103 16.98 -22.06 -21.84
CA LEU A 103 15.62 -21.77 -21.39
C LEU A 103 15.66 -20.61 -20.39
N VAL A 104 14.86 -19.58 -20.63
CA VAL A 104 14.69 -18.45 -19.70
C VAL A 104 13.46 -18.66 -18.83
N SER A 105 12.35 -19.04 -19.44
CA SER A 105 11.07 -19.18 -18.73
C SER A 105 10.07 -20.02 -19.50
N VAL A 106 9.21 -20.73 -18.77
CA VAL A 106 7.95 -21.29 -19.26
C VAL A 106 6.83 -20.67 -18.43
N ALA A 107 5.84 -20.09 -19.09
CA ALA A 107 4.78 -19.33 -18.44
C ALA A 107 3.41 -19.65 -19.06
N PHE A 108 2.36 -19.40 -18.30
CA PHE A 108 1.00 -19.46 -18.78
C PHE A 108 0.29 -18.14 -18.52
N SER A 109 -0.53 -17.72 -19.47
CA SER A 109 -1.37 -16.53 -19.32
C SER A 109 -2.78 -16.80 -19.82
N THR A 110 -3.77 -16.15 -19.22
CA THR A 110 -5.16 -16.23 -19.64
C THR A 110 -5.57 -14.92 -20.29
N PHE A 111 -6.07 -15.01 -21.52
CA PHE A 111 -6.65 -13.88 -22.25
C PHE A 111 -8.16 -14.03 -22.37
N VAL A 112 -8.85 -12.89 -22.41
CA VAL A 112 -10.29 -12.82 -22.65
C VAL A 112 -10.53 -12.05 -23.94
N ALA A 113 -11.30 -12.64 -24.84
CA ALA A 113 -11.67 -12.01 -26.08
C ALA A 113 -12.73 -10.92 -25.83
N LYS A 114 -12.51 -9.73 -26.41
CA LYS A 114 -13.40 -8.59 -26.31
C LYS A 114 -14.11 -8.42 -27.65
N ALA A 115 -15.40 -8.75 -27.66
CA ALA A 115 -16.24 -8.50 -28.83
C ALA A 115 -16.38 -6.98 -29.06
N VAL A 116 -16.44 -6.60 -30.33
CA VAL A 116 -16.78 -5.23 -30.72
C VAL A 116 -18.31 -5.10 -30.61
N GLY A 117 -18.80 -4.29 -29.67
CA GLY A 117 -20.23 -4.08 -29.45
C GLY A 117 -20.86 -5.02 -28.41
N LYS A 118 -22.13 -5.42 -28.61
CA LYS A 118 -22.93 -6.20 -27.65
C LYS A 118 -22.97 -7.72 -27.92
N GLU A 119 -22.28 -8.19 -28.94
CA GLU A 119 -22.35 -9.61 -29.33
C GLU A 119 -21.56 -10.52 -28.38
N LYS A 120 -22.11 -11.72 -28.12
CA LYS A 120 -21.41 -12.75 -27.34
C LYS A 120 -20.42 -13.48 -28.24
N ILE A 121 -19.15 -13.43 -27.90
CA ILE A 121 -18.13 -14.21 -28.60
C ILE A 121 -18.14 -15.68 -28.18
N HIS A 122 -18.00 -16.58 -29.17
CA HIS A 122 -17.83 -18.00 -28.96
C HIS A 122 -16.50 -18.42 -29.58
N LEU A 123 -15.57 -18.84 -28.75
CA LEU A 123 -14.25 -19.26 -29.20
C LEU A 123 -14.31 -20.66 -29.82
N LYS A 124 -13.63 -20.84 -30.96
CA LYS A 124 -13.50 -22.16 -31.59
C LYS A 124 -12.67 -23.09 -30.69
N PRO A 125 -12.97 -24.38 -30.62
CA PRO A 125 -12.08 -25.35 -29.97
C PRO A 125 -10.68 -25.32 -30.59
N VAL A 126 -9.65 -25.55 -29.77
CA VAL A 126 -8.27 -25.65 -30.26
C VAL A 126 -8.09 -26.98 -30.98
N THR A 127 -7.45 -26.95 -32.15
CA THR A 127 -7.09 -28.17 -32.88
C THR A 127 -5.95 -28.88 -32.15
N LEU A 128 -6.16 -30.14 -31.77
CA LEU A 128 -5.16 -30.98 -31.11
C LEU A 128 -4.61 -31.97 -32.14
N LEU A 129 -3.29 -31.95 -32.39
CA LEU A 129 -2.63 -32.77 -33.41
C LEU A 129 -1.68 -33.80 -32.79
N THR A 130 -1.02 -33.44 -31.70
CA THR A 130 0.01 -34.24 -31.03
C THR A 130 -0.46 -34.74 -29.67
N GLU A 131 0.16 -35.80 -29.14
CA GLU A 131 -0.10 -36.26 -27.76
C GLU A 131 0.14 -35.15 -26.74
N GLN A 132 1.18 -34.33 -26.96
CA GLN A 132 1.48 -33.17 -26.13
C GLN A 132 0.32 -32.16 -26.13
N ASP A 133 -0.34 -31.92 -27.26
CA ASP A 133 -1.51 -31.04 -27.34
C ASP A 133 -2.66 -31.56 -26.47
N HIS A 134 -2.91 -32.87 -26.49
CA HIS A 134 -3.95 -33.50 -25.67
C HIS A 134 -3.66 -33.39 -24.18
N VAL A 135 -2.39 -33.56 -23.79
CA VAL A 135 -1.93 -33.40 -22.41
C VAL A 135 -2.06 -31.95 -21.97
N GLU A 136 -1.54 -31.00 -22.75
CA GLU A 136 -1.59 -29.57 -22.43
C GLU A 136 -3.02 -29.05 -22.33
N HIS A 137 -3.91 -29.48 -23.23
CA HIS A 137 -5.33 -29.17 -23.19
C HIS A 137 -6.02 -29.69 -21.92
N SER A 138 -5.65 -30.89 -21.46
CA SER A 138 -6.19 -31.48 -20.23
C SER A 138 -5.68 -30.72 -18.99
N LEU A 139 -4.37 -30.47 -18.92
CA LEU A 139 -3.74 -29.72 -17.83
C LEU A 139 -4.26 -28.27 -17.74
N ALA A 140 -4.67 -27.67 -18.85
CA ALA A 140 -5.25 -26.33 -18.86
C ALA A 140 -6.53 -26.20 -17.99
N ALA A 141 -7.31 -27.28 -17.84
CA ALA A 141 -8.45 -27.28 -16.92
C ALA A 141 -8.01 -27.28 -15.45
N GLU A 142 -7.00 -28.08 -15.10
CA GLU A 142 -6.47 -28.12 -13.73
C GLU A 142 -5.79 -26.81 -13.35
N ARG A 143 -4.96 -26.23 -14.24
CA ARG A 143 -4.39 -24.88 -14.03
C ARG A 143 -5.48 -23.84 -13.86
N ARG A 144 -6.55 -23.89 -14.65
CA ARG A 144 -7.71 -23.00 -14.49
C ARG A 144 -8.36 -23.17 -13.12
N ARG A 145 -8.47 -24.38 -12.59
CA ARG A 145 -9.01 -24.62 -11.24
C ARG A 145 -8.14 -23.95 -10.18
N VAL A 146 -6.81 -24.09 -10.28
CA VAL A 146 -5.85 -23.41 -9.38
C VAL A 146 -6.02 -21.89 -9.43
N ARG A 147 -6.09 -21.28 -10.62
CA ARG A 147 -6.30 -19.82 -10.79
C ARG A 147 -7.56 -19.32 -10.09
N LEU A 148 -8.66 -20.07 -10.19
CA LEU A 148 -9.95 -19.69 -9.60
C LEU A 148 -9.96 -19.85 -8.08
N GLN A 149 -9.22 -20.82 -7.55
CA GLN A 149 -9.12 -21.09 -6.12
C GLN A 149 -8.03 -20.26 -5.42
N HIS A 150 -7.12 -19.65 -6.17
CA HIS A 150 -5.95 -18.96 -5.63
C HIS A 150 -6.28 -17.91 -4.56
N GLU A 151 -7.27 -17.04 -4.82
CA GLU A 151 -7.66 -15.99 -3.87
C GLU A 151 -8.23 -16.58 -2.58
N GLU A 152 -9.00 -17.66 -2.67
CA GLU A 152 -9.53 -18.36 -1.48
C GLU A 152 -8.42 -19.07 -0.71
N THR A 153 -7.52 -19.78 -1.39
CA THR A 153 -6.36 -20.44 -0.77
C THR A 153 -5.48 -19.44 -0.03
N PHE A 154 -5.14 -18.31 -0.66
CA PHE A 154 -4.35 -17.25 -0.04
C PHE A 154 -5.06 -16.68 1.19
N ASN A 155 -6.35 -16.35 1.08
CA ASN A 155 -7.12 -15.82 2.21
C ASN A 155 -7.22 -16.83 3.38
N ASN A 156 -7.27 -18.13 3.10
CA ASN A 156 -7.30 -19.15 4.14
C ASN A 156 -5.95 -19.27 4.86
N LEU A 157 -4.83 -19.25 4.13
CA LEU A 157 -3.49 -19.23 4.73
C LEU A 157 -3.28 -17.98 5.60
N MET A 158 -3.77 -16.81 5.15
CA MET A 158 -3.69 -15.57 5.93
C MET A 158 -4.47 -15.63 7.26
N LYS A 159 -5.59 -16.37 7.31
CA LYS A 159 -6.35 -16.59 8.55
C LYS A 159 -5.63 -17.50 9.54
N GLU A 160 -4.78 -18.41 9.05
CA GLU A 160 -3.96 -19.27 9.90
C GLU A 160 -2.76 -18.51 10.48
N SER A 161 -2.15 -17.60 9.70
CA SER A 161 -0.99 -16.81 10.11
C SER A 161 -1.31 -15.62 11.02
N SER A 162 -2.53 -15.07 10.99
CA SER A 162 -2.94 -13.92 11.82
C SER A 162 -3.02 -14.21 13.33
N LYS A 163 -2.58 -15.40 13.77
CA LYS A 163 -2.47 -15.78 15.19
C LYS A 163 -1.06 -15.57 15.76
N LEU A 164 -0.13 -14.99 14.99
CA LEU A 164 1.30 -14.92 15.30
C LEU A 164 1.84 -13.47 15.30
N ASP A 165 1.05 -12.51 15.81
CA ASP A 165 1.37 -11.07 15.77
C ASP A 165 2.40 -10.60 16.83
N ASP A 166 2.91 -11.51 17.68
CA ASP A 166 3.84 -11.21 18.79
C ASP A 166 5.33 -11.46 18.46
N LEU A 167 5.73 -11.40 17.19
CA LEU A 167 7.15 -11.54 16.80
C LEU A 167 7.90 -10.21 16.91
N ILE A 168 8.33 -9.87 18.12
CA ILE A 168 9.40 -8.89 18.35
C ILE A 168 10.72 -9.66 18.30
N PHE A 169 11.57 -9.36 17.32
CA PHE A 169 12.91 -9.92 17.26
C PHE A 169 13.82 -9.12 18.20
N ASP A 170 14.74 -9.79 18.90
CA ASP A 170 15.68 -9.16 19.83
C ASP A 170 16.54 -8.09 19.13
N GLU A 171 16.87 -7.00 19.84
CA GLU A 171 17.67 -5.87 19.32
C GLU A 171 19.08 -6.26 18.79
N GLU A 172 19.55 -7.48 19.09
CA GLU A 172 20.83 -8.01 18.60
C GLU A 172 20.79 -8.51 17.13
N GLU A 173 19.62 -8.85 16.60
CA GLU A 173 19.48 -9.15 15.17
C GLU A 173 19.24 -7.84 14.42
N GLY A 174 20.15 -7.42 13.54
CA GLY A 174 20.07 -6.16 12.76
C GLY A 174 18.91 -6.10 11.74
N ALA A 175 17.68 -6.25 12.21
CA ALA A 175 16.45 -6.24 11.45
C ALA A 175 16.10 -4.81 11.02
N VAL A 176 15.62 -4.68 9.78
CA VAL A 176 15.42 -3.37 9.13
C VAL A 176 13.93 -3.15 8.86
N SER A 177 13.49 -1.89 9.01
CA SER A 177 12.11 -1.49 8.70
C SER A 177 11.88 -1.37 7.19
N THR A 178 10.70 -1.79 6.74
CA THR A 178 10.28 -1.67 5.33
C THR A 178 9.88 -0.24 4.93
N ARG A 179 9.68 0.69 5.87
CA ARG A 179 9.18 2.05 5.57
C ARG A 179 10.03 2.78 4.52
N GLY A 180 11.36 2.68 4.62
CA GLY A 180 12.30 3.31 3.69
C GLY A 180 12.29 2.71 2.28
N THR A 181 11.68 1.54 2.10
CA THR A 181 11.62 0.85 0.80
C THR A 181 10.41 1.26 -0.04
N SER A 182 9.44 1.97 0.54
CA SER A 182 8.20 2.34 -0.17
C SER A 182 8.44 3.25 -1.37
N VAL A 183 7.95 2.85 -2.55
CA VAL A 183 8.06 3.63 -3.80
C VAL A 183 6.67 3.88 -4.34
N GLN A 184 6.43 5.11 -4.78
CA GLN A 184 5.27 5.45 -5.58
C GLN A 184 5.72 6.01 -6.92
N SER A 185 5.09 5.57 -8.01
CA SER A 185 5.25 6.13 -9.34
C SER A 185 3.89 6.32 -10.00
N ILE A 186 3.82 7.21 -10.97
CA ILE A 186 2.61 7.49 -11.75
C ILE A 186 2.95 7.49 -13.24
N GLU A 187 2.15 6.79 -14.03
CA GLU A 187 2.31 6.71 -15.48
C GLU A 187 1.00 7.11 -16.17
N LEU A 188 1.10 7.92 -17.22
CA LEU A 188 -0.04 8.25 -18.06
C LEU A 188 -0.18 7.21 -19.18
N VAL A 189 -1.37 6.64 -19.33
CA VAL A 189 -1.67 5.73 -20.43
C VAL A 189 -1.84 6.53 -21.71
N LEU A 190 -0.91 6.32 -22.65
CA LEU A 190 -0.87 6.96 -23.95
C LEU A 190 -1.28 5.95 -25.04
N PRO A 191 -1.60 6.41 -26.27
CA PRO A 191 -1.95 5.52 -27.38
C PRO A 191 -1.02 4.31 -27.62
N PRO A 192 0.33 4.41 -27.54
CA PRO A 192 1.19 3.23 -27.72
C PRO A 192 1.11 2.21 -26.57
N HIS A 193 0.49 2.56 -25.45
CA HIS A 193 0.34 1.70 -24.27
C HIS A 193 -0.93 0.83 -24.35
N ALA A 194 -1.76 1.05 -25.37
CA ALA A 194 -3.06 0.41 -25.52
C ALA A 194 -3.24 -0.22 -26.91
N ASN A 195 -4.17 -1.16 -26.99
CA ASN A 195 -4.61 -1.71 -28.28
C ASN A 195 -5.45 -0.68 -29.06
N HIS A 196 -5.81 -1.02 -30.30
CA HIS A 196 -6.60 -0.15 -31.19
C HIS A 196 -8.02 0.16 -30.68
N HIS A 197 -8.49 -0.53 -29.63
CA HIS A 197 -9.74 -0.23 -28.92
C HIS A 197 -9.54 0.66 -27.69
N GLY A 198 -8.31 1.12 -27.46
CA GLY A 198 -7.95 1.97 -26.33
C GLY A 198 -7.78 1.23 -25.01
N ASN A 199 -7.77 -0.11 -24.96
CA ASN A 199 -7.50 -0.86 -23.73
C ASN A 199 -5.99 -1.02 -23.51
N THR A 200 -5.50 -0.69 -22.32
CA THR A 200 -4.10 -0.79 -21.93
C THR A 200 -3.62 -2.25 -22.02
N PHE A 201 -2.43 -2.47 -22.57
CA PHE A 201 -1.82 -3.80 -22.61
C PHE A 201 -1.39 -4.26 -21.22
N GLY A 202 -1.73 -5.48 -20.83
CA GLY A 202 -1.31 -6.06 -19.54
C GLY A 202 0.21 -6.09 -19.40
N GLY A 203 0.92 -6.37 -20.50
CA GLY A 203 2.37 -6.34 -20.59
C GLY A 203 2.99 -4.98 -20.29
N GLN A 204 2.31 -3.90 -20.67
CA GLN A 204 2.79 -2.55 -20.37
C GLN A 204 2.64 -2.23 -18.88
N ILE A 205 1.54 -2.67 -18.26
CA ILE A 205 1.34 -2.54 -16.80
C ILE A 205 2.39 -3.35 -16.04
N MET A 206 2.65 -4.60 -16.46
CA MET A 206 3.69 -5.46 -15.87
C MET A 206 5.08 -4.84 -15.96
N ALA A 207 5.42 -4.19 -17.09
CA ALA A 207 6.71 -3.52 -17.24
C ALA A 207 6.91 -2.37 -16.25
N TRP A 208 5.88 -1.55 -16.05
CA TRP A 208 5.92 -0.47 -15.07
C TRP A 208 5.94 -0.99 -13.63
N MET A 209 5.16 -2.05 -13.33
CA MET A 209 5.19 -2.70 -12.02
C MET A 209 6.59 -3.20 -11.66
N GLU A 210 7.26 -3.90 -12.59
CA GLU A 210 8.61 -4.43 -12.37
C GLU A 210 9.62 -3.30 -12.14
N THR A 211 9.52 -2.21 -12.89
CA THR A 211 10.40 -1.04 -12.72
C THR A 211 10.27 -0.45 -11.31
N VAL A 212 9.04 -0.26 -10.82
CA VAL A 212 8.76 0.30 -9.49
C VAL A 212 9.19 -0.68 -8.38
N ALA A 213 8.94 -1.97 -8.58
CA ALA A 213 9.34 -3.00 -7.63
C ALA A 213 10.87 -3.11 -7.48
N THR A 214 11.60 -3.05 -8.60
CA THR A 214 13.07 -3.05 -8.61
C THR A 214 13.64 -1.86 -7.85
N ILE A 215 13.03 -0.67 -7.97
CA ILE A 215 13.43 0.50 -7.18
C ILE A 215 13.18 0.26 -5.68
N SER A 216 12.05 -0.33 -5.30
CA SER A 216 11.73 -0.66 -3.90
C SER A 216 12.74 -1.64 -3.31
N ALA A 217 13.04 -2.73 -4.00
CA ALA A 217 14.07 -3.68 -3.58
C ALA A 217 15.47 -3.04 -3.49
N SER A 218 15.81 -2.14 -4.44
CA SER A 218 17.09 -1.43 -4.45
C SER A 218 17.28 -0.50 -3.26
N ARG A 219 16.18 -0.04 -2.63
CA ARG A 219 16.27 0.75 -1.40
C ARG A 219 16.61 -0.11 -0.17
N LEU A 220 16.32 -1.42 -0.22
CA LEU A 220 16.69 -2.35 0.84
C LEU A 220 18.15 -2.81 0.70
N CYS A 221 18.57 -3.21 -0.50
CA CYS A 221 19.95 -3.60 -0.77
C CYS A 221 20.60 -2.62 -1.75
N ARG A 222 21.76 -2.07 -1.40
CA ARG A 222 22.56 -1.21 -2.28
C ARG A 222 23.36 -2.04 -3.30
N ALA A 223 22.68 -2.99 -3.95
CA ALA A 223 23.29 -3.97 -4.83
C ALA A 223 22.44 -4.22 -6.08
N HIS A 224 22.97 -5.03 -6.98
CA HIS A 224 22.33 -5.31 -8.25
C HIS A 224 21.28 -6.40 -8.10
N LEU A 225 20.04 -6.03 -8.38
CA LEU A 225 18.89 -6.91 -8.32
C LEU A 225 18.57 -7.49 -9.70
N PHE A 226 18.08 -8.72 -9.69
CA PHE A 226 17.46 -9.35 -10.84
C PHE A 226 16.21 -10.08 -10.39
N LEU A 227 15.20 -10.07 -11.26
CA LEU A 227 13.90 -10.67 -10.98
C LEU A 227 14.02 -12.19 -11.11
N LYS A 228 13.64 -12.92 -10.06
CA LYS A 228 13.61 -14.38 -10.04
C LYS A 228 12.22 -14.91 -10.40
N SER A 229 11.17 -14.31 -9.83
CA SER A 229 9.81 -14.74 -10.15
C SER A 229 8.78 -13.64 -9.95
N VAL A 230 7.63 -13.82 -10.61
CA VAL A 230 6.40 -13.07 -10.39
C VAL A 230 5.32 -14.08 -10.04
N ASP A 231 4.65 -13.86 -8.91
CA ASP A 231 3.55 -14.72 -8.47
C ASP A 231 2.31 -14.52 -9.32
N MET A 232 1.46 -15.54 -9.37
CA MET A 232 0.20 -15.52 -10.09
C MET A 232 -0.70 -14.37 -9.62
N PHE A 233 -1.18 -13.58 -10.58
CA PHE A 233 -2.10 -12.49 -10.30
C PHE A 233 -3.16 -12.29 -11.40
N LYS A 234 -4.18 -11.50 -11.07
CA LYS A 234 -5.33 -11.22 -11.93
C LYS A 234 -5.48 -9.71 -12.17
N PHE A 235 -5.80 -9.34 -13.40
CA PHE A 235 -6.32 -8.02 -13.74
C PHE A 235 -7.81 -7.95 -13.37
N ARG A 236 -8.13 -7.14 -12.36
CA ARG A 236 -9.47 -6.98 -11.77
C ARG A 236 -10.38 -6.10 -12.61
N GLY A 237 -9.83 -5.12 -13.31
CA GLY A 237 -10.57 -4.16 -14.11
C GLY A 237 -9.81 -3.70 -15.35
N PRO A 238 -10.51 -3.11 -16.34
CA PRO A 238 -9.89 -2.54 -17.51
C PRO A 238 -9.17 -1.22 -17.17
N SER A 239 -8.15 -0.91 -17.96
CA SER A 239 -7.57 0.43 -18.05
C SER A 239 -7.60 0.87 -19.52
N THR A 240 -7.77 2.17 -19.75
CA THR A 240 -7.85 2.76 -21.08
C THR A 240 -6.92 3.95 -21.29
N VAL A 241 -6.68 4.31 -22.56
CA VAL A 241 -5.94 5.54 -22.91
C VAL A 241 -6.52 6.75 -22.18
N GLY A 242 -5.65 7.54 -21.55
CA GLY A 242 -6.01 8.67 -20.71
C GLY A 242 -6.03 8.36 -19.21
N ASP A 243 -6.04 7.09 -18.81
CA ASP A 243 -5.90 6.71 -17.39
C ASP A 243 -4.53 7.12 -16.85
N ARG A 244 -4.50 7.52 -15.58
CA ARG A 244 -3.29 7.64 -14.76
C ARG A 244 -3.17 6.38 -13.92
N LEU A 245 -2.10 5.63 -14.11
CA LEU A 245 -1.81 4.44 -13.31
C LEU A 245 -0.86 4.82 -12.18
N VAL A 246 -1.31 4.67 -10.94
CA VAL A 246 -0.51 4.85 -9.74
C VAL A 246 -0.02 3.48 -9.28
N PHE A 247 1.30 3.35 -9.20
CA PHE A 247 1.99 2.15 -8.73
C PHE A 247 2.54 2.43 -7.34
N THR A 248 2.15 1.62 -6.36
CA THR A 248 2.69 1.69 -4.99
C THR A 248 3.35 0.37 -4.67
N ALA A 249 4.66 0.39 -4.41
CA ALA A 249 5.45 -0.78 -4.08
C ALA A 249 6.12 -0.66 -2.72
N ILE A 250 6.27 -1.78 -2.02
CA ILE A 250 7.03 -1.87 -0.77
C ILE A 250 7.61 -3.28 -0.62
N VAL A 251 8.76 -3.39 0.05
CA VAL A 251 9.24 -4.71 0.48
C VAL A 251 8.27 -5.27 1.51
N ASN A 252 7.81 -6.50 1.28
CA ASN A 252 6.96 -7.23 2.21
C ASN A 252 7.80 -8.02 3.22
N ASN A 253 8.73 -8.82 2.72
CA ASN A 253 9.57 -9.69 3.54
C ASN A 253 10.86 -10.10 2.82
N THR A 254 11.77 -10.72 3.55
CA THR A 254 13.05 -11.25 3.07
C THR A 254 13.24 -12.69 3.50
N PHE A 255 13.73 -13.53 2.60
CA PHE A 255 13.99 -14.94 2.81
C PHE A 255 15.43 -15.25 2.41
N GLN A 256 16.37 -15.05 3.34
CA GLN A 256 17.81 -15.21 3.09
C GLN A 256 18.29 -14.42 1.86
N THR A 257 18.44 -15.07 0.72
CA THR A 257 18.91 -14.46 -0.53
C THR A 257 17.80 -13.87 -1.40
N CYS A 258 16.54 -14.00 -0.99
CA CYS A 258 15.37 -13.51 -1.71
C CYS A 258 14.71 -12.34 -0.98
N VAL A 259 14.16 -11.39 -1.73
CA VAL A 259 13.28 -10.34 -1.20
C VAL A 259 11.97 -10.33 -1.99
N GLU A 260 10.86 -10.28 -1.27
CA GLU A 260 9.53 -10.11 -1.86
C GLU A 260 9.13 -8.64 -1.85
N VAL A 261 8.70 -8.15 -3.01
CA VAL A 261 8.15 -6.80 -3.18
C VAL A 261 6.70 -6.91 -3.63
N GLY A 262 5.79 -6.36 -2.83
CA GLY A 262 4.40 -6.19 -3.22
C GLY A 262 4.23 -4.91 -4.03
N VAL A 263 3.47 -4.98 -5.12
CA VAL A 263 3.08 -3.82 -5.93
C VAL A 263 1.57 -3.79 -6.07
N ARG A 264 0.97 -2.61 -5.85
CA ARG A 264 -0.44 -2.34 -6.08
C ARG A 264 -0.60 -1.29 -7.19
N VAL A 265 -1.52 -1.54 -8.11
CA VAL A 265 -1.81 -0.68 -9.26
C VAL A 265 -3.25 -0.15 -9.17
N GLU A 266 -3.39 1.17 -9.18
CA GLU A 266 -4.68 1.86 -9.25
C GLU A 266 -4.77 2.71 -10.51
N ALA A 267 -5.90 2.66 -11.20
CA ALA A 267 -6.19 3.50 -12.36
C ALA A 267 -7.16 4.61 -12.00
N PHE A 268 -6.93 5.78 -12.59
CA PHE A 268 -7.78 6.95 -12.47
C PHE A 268 -7.96 7.59 -13.84
N ASP A 269 -9.20 7.70 -14.31
CA ASP A 269 -9.50 8.63 -15.39
C ASP A 269 -9.39 10.10 -14.92
N CYS A 270 -9.61 11.06 -15.82
CA CYS A 270 -9.50 12.48 -15.47
C CYS A 270 -10.44 12.93 -14.33
N GLN A 271 -11.65 12.37 -14.27
CA GLN A 271 -12.66 12.70 -13.27
C GLN A 271 -12.40 11.93 -11.97
N GLU A 272 -12.17 10.62 -12.05
CA GLU A 272 -11.80 9.74 -10.94
C GLU A 272 -10.57 10.27 -10.19
N TRP A 273 -9.60 10.83 -10.92
CA TRP A 273 -8.41 11.45 -10.35
C TRP A 273 -8.75 12.68 -9.49
N ALA A 274 -9.63 13.55 -9.98
CA ALA A 274 -10.05 14.74 -9.24
C ALA A 274 -10.88 14.38 -7.99
N GLU A 275 -11.62 13.27 -8.06
CA GLU A 275 -12.48 12.78 -6.97
C GLU A 275 -11.75 11.83 -6.00
N GLY A 276 -10.52 11.42 -6.29
CA GLY A 276 -9.75 10.46 -5.49
C GLY A 276 -10.31 9.03 -5.49
N ARG A 277 -11.11 8.66 -6.50
CA ARG A 277 -11.79 7.34 -6.59
C ARG A 277 -11.11 6.43 -7.60
N GLY A 278 -10.03 5.77 -7.17
CA GLY A 278 -9.26 4.88 -8.04
C GLY A 278 -9.88 3.49 -8.21
N ARG A 279 -9.70 2.92 -9.39
CA ARG A 279 -10.00 1.50 -9.69
C ARG A 279 -8.77 0.65 -9.38
N HIS A 280 -8.88 -0.31 -8.48
CA HIS A 280 -7.80 -1.28 -8.27
C HIS A 280 -7.70 -2.22 -9.49
N ILE A 281 -6.62 -2.08 -10.27
CA ILE A 281 -6.38 -2.86 -11.49
C ILE A 281 -5.79 -4.22 -11.15
N ASN A 282 -4.70 -4.27 -10.39
CA ASN A 282 -4.11 -5.50 -9.90
C ASN A 282 -3.14 -5.24 -8.74
N SER A 283 -2.85 -6.32 -8.00
CA SER A 283 -1.69 -6.41 -7.12
C SER A 283 -0.85 -7.60 -7.57
N ALA A 284 0.47 -7.49 -7.46
CA ALA A 284 1.37 -8.61 -7.70
C ALA A 284 2.52 -8.62 -6.69
N PHE A 285 3.13 -9.79 -6.54
CA PHE A 285 4.28 -10.02 -5.68
C PHE A 285 5.44 -10.47 -6.56
N LEU A 286 6.57 -9.78 -6.42
CA LEU A 286 7.76 -10.01 -7.23
C LEU A 286 8.90 -10.43 -6.30
N ILE A 287 9.56 -11.53 -6.64
CA ILE A 287 10.69 -12.07 -5.88
C ILE A 287 11.98 -11.70 -6.60
N TYR A 288 12.87 -11.03 -5.88
CA TYR A 288 14.18 -10.64 -6.38
C TYR A 288 15.29 -11.36 -5.64
N ASN A 289 16.39 -11.61 -6.36
CA ASN A 289 17.69 -11.85 -5.77
C ASN A 289 18.59 -10.66 -6.02
N ALA A 290 19.61 -10.50 -5.18
CA ALA A 290 20.67 -9.54 -5.40
C ALA A 290 22.02 -10.26 -5.48
N ALA A 291 22.90 -9.74 -6.33
CA ALA A 291 24.27 -10.21 -6.45
C ALA A 291 25.26 -9.04 -6.30
N ASP A 292 26.35 -9.29 -5.57
CA ASP A 292 27.56 -8.48 -5.64
C ASP A 292 28.59 -9.26 -6.45
N LYS A 293 28.89 -8.75 -7.65
CA LYS A 293 29.70 -9.40 -8.69
C LYS A 293 29.13 -10.77 -9.09
N GLU A 294 29.52 -11.84 -8.38
CA GLU A 294 29.14 -13.23 -8.65
C GLU A 294 28.50 -13.92 -7.43
N ASN A 295 28.52 -13.31 -6.25
CA ASN A 295 27.97 -13.91 -5.04
C ASN A 295 26.57 -13.37 -4.76
N LEU A 296 25.64 -14.26 -4.43
CA LEU A 296 24.32 -13.88 -3.94
C LEU A 296 24.45 -13.17 -2.59
N ILE A 297 23.66 -12.13 -2.43
CA ILE A 297 23.59 -11.35 -1.20
C ILE A 297 22.48 -11.92 -0.32
N THR A 298 22.78 -12.05 0.96
CA THR A 298 21.76 -12.28 1.99
C THR A 298 21.16 -10.93 2.39
N PHE A 299 19.84 -10.82 2.24
CA PHE A 299 19.09 -9.66 2.67
C PHE A 299 19.01 -9.59 4.21
N PRO A 300 18.99 -8.37 4.78
CA PRO A 300 18.74 -8.23 6.22
C PRO A 300 17.31 -8.71 6.53
N ARG A 301 17.11 -9.27 7.73
CA ARG A 301 15.76 -9.64 8.17
C ARG A 301 14.88 -8.40 8.23
N ILE A 302 13.63 -8.55 7.80
CA ILE A 302 12.63 -7.50 7.95
C ILE A 302 12.02 -7.60 9.34
N GLN A 303 12.01 -6.46 10.06
CA GLN A 303 11.17 -6.32 11.24
C GLN A 303 9.77 -5.95 10.76
N PRO A 304 8.76 -6.83 10.89
CA PRO A 304 7.38 -6.47 10.59
C PRO A 304 7.00 -5.34 11.54
N ILE A 305 6.47 -4.24 10.99
CA ILE A 305 5.80 -3.24 11.83
C ILE A 305 4.47 -3.89 12.24
N SER A 306 4.44 -4.60 13.37
CA SER A 306 3.20 -5.15 13.90
C SER A 306 2.22 -4.02 14.22
N LYS A 307 0.91 -4.33 14.25
CA LYS A 307 -0.09 -3.37 14.76
C LYS A 307 0.24 -2.90 16.19
N ALA A 308 0.92 -3.74 16.99
CA ALA A 308 1.48 -3.37 18.29
C ALA A 308 2.65 -2.38 18.17
N SER A 309 3.56 -2.53 17.21
CA SER A 309 4.66 -1.58 17.01
C SER A 309 4.20 -0.22 16.45
N LEU A 310 3.06 -0.18 15.73
CA LEU A 310 2.35 1.07 15.41
C LEU A 310 1.86 1.79 16.68
N SER A 311 1.36 1.06 17.67
CA SER A 311 0.90 1.62 18.95
C SER A 311 2.04 2.17 19.81
N ASP A 312 3.13 1.41 19.96
CA ASP A 312 4.29 1.87 20.73
C ASP A 312 5.04 2.98 20.01
N SER A 313 5.13 2.93 18.67
CA SER A 313 5.64 4.04 17.87
C SER A 313 4.78 5.30 18.00
N ASN A 314 3.47 5.19 18.19
CA ASN A 314 2.57 6.32 18.36
C ASN A 314 2.83 7.02 19.71
N VAL A 315 2.89 6.23 20.78
CA VAL A 315 3.22 6.71 22.14
C VAL A 315 4.61 7.35 22.17
N GLU A 316 5.60 6.71 21.55
CA GLU A 316 6.98 7.22 21.52
C GLU A 316 7.10 8.49 20.68
N ALA A 317 6.34 8.62 19.59
CA ALA A 317 6.30 9.85 18.80
C ALA A 317 5.76 11.03 19.62
N LEU A 318 4.69 10.82 20.40
CA LEU A 318 4.14 11.84 21.29
C LEU A 318 5.14 12.25 22.39
N LYS A 319 5.81 11.27 23.01
CA LYS A 319 6.84 11.54 24.01
C LYS A 319 8.02 12.32 23.42
N LYS A 320 8.47 11.98 22.22
CA LYS A 320 9.51 12.71 21.50
C LYS A 320 9.09 14.14 21.17
N LEU A 321 7.83 14.36 20.77
CA LEU A 321 7.29 15.70 20.54
C LEU A 321 7.30 16.53 21.83
N ALA A 322 6.83 15.95 22.94
CA ALA A 322 6.81 16.60 24.24
C ALA A 322 8.23 16.92 24.78
N ALA A 323 9.22 16.08 24.45
CA ALA A 323 10.61 16.26 24.86
C ALA A 323 11.41 17.27 24.01
N LYS A 324 10.81 17.83 22.94
CA LYS A 324 11.48 18.86 22.12
C LYS A 324 11.82 20.11 22.95
N LYS A 325 12.92 20.77 22.58
CA LYS A 325 13.37 22.03 23.18
C LYS A 325 12.93 23.21 22.30
N GLY A 326 12.86 24.40 22.89
CA GLY A 326 12.54 25.63 22.15
C GLY A 326 11.05 25.99 22.10
N TRP A 327 10.22 25.40 22.97
CA TRP A 327 8.82 25.81 23.13
C TRP A 327 8.73 27.25 23.64
N GLU A 328 8.01 28.10 22.92
CA GLU A 328 7.77 29.49 23.28
C GLU A 328 6.35 29.69 23.82
N VAL A 329 6.19 30.40 24.93
CA VAL A 329 4.86 30.72 25.49
C VAL A 329 4.23 31.81 24.65
N THR A 330 3.10 31.49 24.00
CA THR A 330 2.33 32.45 23.19
C THR A 330 1.11 33.00 23.91
N SER A 331 0.56 32.25 24.87
CA SER A 331 -0.52 32.72 25.74
C SER A 331 -0.45 32.06 27.11
N ALA A 332 -0.81 32.79 28.16
CA ALA A 332 -0.96 32.29 29.51
C ALA A 332 -2.13 33.00 30.19
N VAL A 333 -3.24 32.27 30.39
CA VAL A 333 -4.49 32.80 30.95
C VAL A 333 -5.00 31.82 32.01
N GLU A 334 -5.08 32.28 33.26
CA GLU A 334 -5.58 31.51 34.41
C GLU A 334 -4.94 30.09 34.54
N LYS A 335 -5.73 29.05 34.26
CA LYS A 335 -5.36 27.62 34.33
C LYS A 335 -4.75 27.09 33.02
N ILE A 336 -4.62 27.91 31.98
CA ILE A 336 -4.25 27.49 30.62
C ILE A 336 -2.96 28.19 30.19
N LYS A 337 -2.01 27.42 29.65
CA LYS A 337 -0.83 27.95 28.94
C LYS A 337 -0.72 27.34 27.56
N ILE A 338 -0.43 28.16 26.57
CA ILE A 338 -0.23 27.75 25.17
C ILE A 338 1.22 28.00 24.79
N TYR A 339 1.84 26.98 24.26
CA TYR A 339 3.20 26.97 23.75
C TYR A 339 3.19 26.65 22.26
N THR A 340 4.10 27.26 21.52
CA THR A 340 4.30 26.97 20.10
C THR A 340 5.77 26.65 19.82
N LEU A 341 6.00 25.80 18.82
CA LEU A 341 7.33 25.47 18.32
C LEU A 341 7.28 25.42 16.79
N GLU A 342 8.08 26.25 16.13
CA GLU A 342 8.16 26.35 14.66
C GLU A 342 9.47 25.73 14.16
N GLU A 343 9.38 24.70 13.32
CA GLU A 343 10.53 23.99 12.74
C GLU A 343 10.25 23.64 11.27
N HIS A 344 11.11 24.08 10.34
CA HIS A 344 11.13 23.66 8.92
C HIS A 344 9.72 23.54 8.28
N ASP A 345 8.95 24.64 8.32
CA ASP A 345 7.56 24.76 7.81
C ASP A 345 6.48 24.00 8.59
N VAL A 346 6.77 23.57 9.83
CA VAL A 346 5.81 22.91 10.70
C VAL A 346 5.62 23.68 12.01
N LEU A 347 4.34 23.90 12.36
CA LEU A 347 3.94 24.50 13.63
C LEU A 347 3.45 23.42 14.59
N SER A 348 4.10 23.28 15.73
CA SER A 348 3.64 22.42 16.83
C SER A 348 3.04 23.26 17.93
N VAL A 349 1.93 22.79 18.51
CA VAL A 349 1.22 23.47 19.59
C VAL A 349 1.17 22.55 20.82
N TRP A 350 1.43 23.12 21.99
CA TRP A 350 1.28 22.47 23.28
C TRP A 350 0.37 23.31 24.17
N VAL A 351 -0.74 22.72 24.62
CA VAL A 351 -1.74 23.36 25.49
C VAL A 351 -1.74 22.68 26.85
N GLU A 352 -1.12 23.33 27.83
CA GLU A 352 -1.08 22.92 29.22
C GLU A 352 -2.34 23.42 29.96
N LYS A 353 -3.00 22.53 30.70
CA LYS A 353 -4.20 22.83 31.49
C LYS A 353 -4.01 22.33 32.92
N HIS A 354 -4.23 23.19 33.90
CA HIS A 354 -4.35 22.80 35.31
C HIS A 354 -5.81 22.40 35.61
N VAL A 355 -6.03 21.17 36.07
CA VAL A 355 -7.38 20.60 36.27
C VAL A 355 -7.53 20.10 37.71
N GLY A 356 -8.61 20.52 38.37
CA GLY A 356 -9.02 20.03 39.69
C GLY A 356 -9.72 18.67 39.65
N SER A 357 -9.12 17.69 38.95
CA SER A 357 -9.58 16.31 38.89
C SER A 357 -8.41 15.36 39.10
N PRO A 358 -8.60 14.18 39.74
CA PRO A 358 -7.60 13.12 39.79
C PRO A 358 -7.11 12.71 38.38
N ALA A 359 -5.82 12.45 38.24
CA ALA A 359 -5.21 12.11 36.95
C ALA A 359 -5.79 10.84 36.28
N HIS A 360 -6.16 9.83 37.08
CA HIS A 360 -6.74 8.58 36.56
C HIS A 360 -8.14 8.80 35.98
N LEU A 361 -8.95 9.69 36.59
CA LEU A 361 -10.28 10.04 36.11
C LEU A 361 -10.17 10.87 34.82
N ALA A 362 -9.26 11.84 34.80
CA ALA A 362 -8.98 12.63 33.60
C ALA A 362 -8.49 11.73 32.45
N TYR A 363 -7.63 10.75 32.74
CA TYR A 363 -7.20 9.75 31.77
C TYR A 363 -8.37 8.93 31.23
N HIS A 364 -9.22 8.40 32.09
CA HIS A 364 -10.38 7.62 31.67
C HIS A 364 -11.27 8.42 30.71
N LEU A 365 -11.63 9.66 31.08
CA LEU A 365 -12.49 10.54 30.29
C LEU A 365 -11.85 10.98 28.96
N LEU A 366 -10.56 11.33 28.95
CA LEU A 366 -9.86 11.79 27.74
C LEU A 366 -9.43 10.64 26.81
N SER A 367 -9.36 9.41 27.33
CA SER A 367 -9.03 8.22 26.56
C SER A 367 -10.20 7.72 25.71
N ASP A 368 -11.43 8.09 26.06
CA ASP A 368 -12.64 7.75 25.31
C ASP A 368 -12.99 8.87 24.33
N PHE A 369 -12.64 8.66 23.06
CA PHE A 369 -12.87 9.66 22.03
C PHE A 369 -14.34 9.83 21.68
N THR A 370 -15.22 8.88 22.04
CA THR A 370 -16.68 9.06 21.85
C THR A 370 -17.24 10.20 22.70
N LYS A 371 -16.56 10.56 23.81
CA LYS A 371 -16.90 11.69 24.67
C LYS A 371 -16.31 13.02 24.20
N ARG A 372 -15.42 13.01 23.20
CA ARG A 372 -14.75 14.21 22.69
C ARG A 372 -15.71 15.29 22.18
N PRO A 373 -16.78 14.96 21.41
CA PRO A 373 -17.76 15.94 20.94
C PRO A 373 -18.53 16.66 22.07
N LEU A 374 -18.53 16.12 23.30
CA LEU A 374 -19.21 16.74 24.44
C LEU A 374 -18.55 18.04 24.90
N TRP A 375 -17.27 18.24 24.57
CA TRP A 375 -16.50 19.38 25.04
C TRP A 375 -15.62 20.05 23.98
N ASP A 376 -15.27 19.36 22.88
CA ASP A 376 -14.46 19.92 21.81
C ASP A 376 -15.33 20.22 20.57
N PRO A 377 -15.58 21.51 20.25
CA PRO A 377 -16.44 21.89 19.13
C PRO A 377 -15.86 21.52 17.76
N HIS A 378 -14.58 21.12 17.69
CA HIS A 378 -13.93 20.69 16.44
C HIS A 378 -14.22 19.22 16.09
N PHE A 379 -14.98 18.51 16.92
CA PHE A 379 -15.36 17.11 16.73
C PHE A 379 -16.89 17.01 16.71
N VAL A 380 -17.45 16.69 15.53
CA VAL A 380 -18.90 16.53 15.35
C VAL A 380 -19.34 15.13 15.78
N SER A 381 -18.62 14.10 15.34
CA SER A 381 -18.84 12.72 15.78
C SER A 381 -17.53 11.97 15.90
N CYS A 382 -17.49 11.00 16.82
CA CYS A 382 -16.40 10.07 17.02
C CYS A 382 -16.97 8.67 17.19
N GLU A 383 -16.80 7.81 16.19
CA GLU A 383 -17.31 6.44 16.17
C GLU A 383 -16.16 5.43 16.26
N VAL A 384 -16.31 4.40 17.08
CA VAL A 384 -15.32 3.31 17.17
C VAL A 384 -15.46 2.44 15.92
N ILE A 385 -14.37 2.29 15.17
CA ILE A 385 -14.28 1.42 13.99
C ILE A 385 -13.95 -0.01 14.44
N ASP A 386 -12.89 -0.17 15.22
CA ASP A 386 -12.33 -1.46 15.58
C ASP A 386 -11.40 -1.36 16.81
N TRP A 387 -11.15 -2.49 17.46
CA TRP A 387 -10.23 -2.62 18.59
C TRP A 387 -8.95 -3.31 18.13
N VAL A 388 -7.82 -2.61 18.24
CA VAL A 388 -6.50 -3.17 17.89
C VAL A 388 -5.93 -3.97 19.06
N SER A 389 -6.15 -3.49 20.29
CA SER A 389 -5.81 -4.15 21.55
C SER A 389 -6.75 -3.62 22.65
N GLU A 390 -6.59 -4.10 23.91
CA GLU A 390 -7.32 -3.50 25.04
C GLU A 390 -7.01 -2.00 25.22
N ASP A 391 -5.80 -1.58 24.86
CA ASP A 391 -5.27 -0.23 25.04
C ASP A 391 -5.26 0.60 23.75
N ASP A 392 -5.57 0.00 22.60
CA ASP A 392 -5.47 0.63 21.27
C ASP A 392 -6.77 0.49 20.47
N GLN A 393 -7.32 1.63 20.03
CA GLN A 393 -8.61 1.68 19.33
C GLN A 393 -8.55 2.55 18.09
N LEU A 394 -9.34 2.17 17.08
CA LEU A 394 -9.51 2.92 15.85
C LEU A 394 -10.81 3.71 15.89
N TYR A 395 -10.74 5.00 15.55
CA TYR A 395 -11.88 5.90 15.52
C TYR A 395 -12.06 6.51 14.14
N TYR A 396 -13.32 6.64 13.73
CA TYR A 396 -13.77 7.48 12.63
C TYR A 396 -14.31 8.77 13.21
N ILE A 397 -13.75 9.90 12.77
CA ILE A 397 -14.06 11.21 13.33
C ILE A 397 -14.52 12.13 12.21
N THR A 398 -15.63 12.83 12.44
CA THR A 398 -16.09 13.91 11.55
C THR A 398 -15.90 15.26 12.23
N CYS A 399 -15.49 16.26 11.44
CA CYS A 399 -15.21 17.63 11.90
C CYS A 399 -16.21 18.62 11.28
N PRO A 400 -16.46 19.77 11.92
CA PRO A 400 -17.37 20.77 11.38
C PRO A 400 -16.79 21.44 10.13
N ILE A 401 -17.70 21.98 9.30
CA ILE A 401 -17.35 22.81 8.14
C ILE A 401 -16.73 24.11 8.63
N VAL A 402 -15.56 24.46 8.09
CA VAL A 402 -14.87 25.74 8.36
C VAL A 402 -14.62 26.44 7.03
N ASN A 403 -14.98 27.72 6.94
CA ASN A 403 -14.79 28.59 5.76
C ASN A 403 -15.48 28.11 4.47
N ASP A 404 -16.73 27.61 4.56
CA ASP A 404 -17.54 27.14 3.41
C ASP A 404 -16.93 25.99 2.57
N ASP A 405 -15.93 25.28 3.13
CA ASP A 405 -15.35 24.09 2.52
C ASP A 405 -16.20 22.82 2.74
N LYS A 406 -15.89 21.73 2.02
CA LYS A 406 -16.48 20.41 2.31
C LYS A 406 -16.14 19.98 3.75
N PRO A 407 -17.04 19.26 4.45
CA PRO A 407 -16.77 18.78 5.81
C PRO A 407 -15.54 17.87 5.81
N LYS A 408 -14.83 17.77 6.94
CA LYS A 408 -13.60 16.97 7.06
C LYS A 408 -13.87 15.69 7.83
N ASP A 409 -13.19 14.62 7.46
CA ASP A 409 -13.13 13.38 8.24
C ASP A 409 -11.69 12.98 8.53
N VAL A 410 -11.50 12.19 9.58
CA VAL A 410 -10.20 11.62 9.93
C VAL A 410 -10.38 10.23 10.55
N VAL A 411 -9.49 9.31 10.16
CA VAL A 411 -9.39 7.99 10.79
C VAL A 411 -8.13 8.00 11.66
N VAL A 412 -8.28 7.72 12.95
CA VAL A 412 -7.18 7.77 13.92
C VAL A 412 -7.02 6.49 14.70
N LEU A 413 -5.77 6.15 15.00
CA LEU A 413 -5.38 5.20 16.04
C LEU A 413 -5.15 5.97 17.34
N VAL A 414 -5.88 5.59 18.39
CA VAL A 414 -5.74 6.11 19.74
C VAL A 414 -5.07 5.04 20.61
N SER A 415 -3.87 5.35 21.09
CA SER A 415 -3.03 4.46 21.90
C SER A 415 -2.91 4.95 23.33
N ARG A 416 -3.37 4.13 24.28
CA ARG A 416 -3.51 4.50 25.68
C ARG A 416 -2.46 3.76 26.51
N ARG A 417 -1.79 4.46 27.43
CA ARG A 417 -0.80 3.85 28.34
C ARG A 417 -0.94 4.44 29.73
N LYS A 418 -1.08 3.56 30.72
CA LYS A 418 -1.00 3.89 32.14
C LYS A 418 0.47 4.05 32.55
N PRO A 419 0.78 4.85 33.57
CA PRO A 419 2.14 4.94 34.10
C PRO A 419 2.62 3.58 34.63
N LEU A 420 3.92 3.30 34.45
CA LEU A 420 4.61 2.20 35.13
C LEU A 420 4.61 2.47 36.65
N LYS A 421 4.88 1.45 37.48
CA LYS A 421 4.75 1.51 38.95
C LYS A 421 5.44 2.72 39.64
N ASP A 422 6.42 3.34 38.99
CA ASP A 422 7.17 4.52 39.48
C ASP A 422 6.87 5.83 38.72
N GLY A 423 5.94 5.83 37.76
CA GLY A 423 5.58 6.98 36.94
C GLY A 423 4.29 7.68 37.40
N SER A 424 4.16 8.98 37.11
CA SER A 424 2.94 9.77 37.41
C SER A 424 2.21 10.28 36.17
N THR A 425 2.65 9.89 34.97
CA THR A 425 2.12 10.42 33.70
C THR A 425 1.38 9.36 32.91
N TYR A 426 0.09 9.59 32.67
CA TYR A 426 -0.73 8.81 31.74
C TYR A 426 -0.56 9.36 30.32
N THR A 427 -0.59 8.49 29.32
CA THR A 427 -0.41 8.87 27.91
C THR A 427 -1.58 8.42 27.05
N VAL A 428 -2.08 9.33 26.22
CA VAL A 428 -3.07 9.03 25.16
C VAL A 428 -2.52 9.60 23.86
N ALA A 429 -1.94 8.76 23.01
CA ALA A 429 -1.34 9.16 21.74
C ALA A 429 -2.30 8.94 20.57
N VAL A 430 -2.29 9.86 19.61
CA VAL A 430 -3.23 9.92 18.49
C VAL A 430 -2.45 10.12 17.20
N LYS A 431 -2.73 9.27 16.21
CA LYS A 431 -2.14 9.39 14.88
C LYS A 431 -3.13 8.91 13.82
N SER A 432 -3.14 9.59 12.68
CA SER A 432 -3.95 9.16 11.54
C SER A 432 -3.41 7.87 10.92
N VAL A 433 -4.34 7.01 10.50
CA VAL A 433 -4.02 5.76 9.83
C VAL A 433 -4.89 5.57 8.59
N MET A 434 -4.34 4.89 7.59
CA MET A 434 -5.07 4.53 6.38
C MET A 434 -5.64 3.13 6.55
N LEU A 435 -6.97 3.02 6.61
CA LEU A 435 -7.67 1.74 6.70
C LEU A 435 -8.36 1.43 5.38
N PRO A 436 -8.04 0.30 4.71
CA PRO A 436 -8.76 -0.12 3.50
C PRO A 436 -10.27 -0.34 3.72
N SER A 437 -10.69 -0.65 4.95
CA SER A 437 -12.09 -0.80 5.34
C SER A 437 -12.85 0.52 5.44
N VAL A 438 -12.16 1.65 5.57
CA VAL A 438 -12.75 3.00 5.68
C VAL A 438 -12.05 3.95 4.69
N PRO A 439 -12.27 3.76 3.37
CA PRO A 439 -11.67 4.61 2.35
C PRO A 439 -12.17 6.06 2.44
N PRO A 440 -11.44 7.04 1.88
CA PRO A 440 -11.91 8.43 1.79
C PRO A 440 -13.27 8.53 1.09
N SER A 441 -14.20 9.26 1.70
CA SER A 441 -15.54 9.49 1.15
C SER A 441 -15.58 10.80 0.35
N PRO A 442 -16.23 10.88 -0.83
CA PRO A 442 -16.37 12.12 -1.59
C PRO A 442 -17.13 13.24 -0.85
N GLN A 443 -17.89 12.86 0.18
CA GLN A 443 -18.63 13.77 1.05
C GLN A 443 -17.69 14.54 1.98
N TYR A 444 -16.51 14.00 2.27
CA TYR A 444 -15.57 14.56 3.24
C TYR A 444 -14.17 14.79 2.64
N ILE A 445 -13.43 15.76 3.17
CA ILE A 445 -12.00 15.90 2.90
C ILE A 445 -11.23 15.15 4.00
N ARG A 446 -10.59 14.03 3.64
CA ARG A 446 -9.78 13.23 4.56
C ARG A 446 -8.56 14.01 5.03
N SER A 447 -8.55 14.32 6.32
CA SER A 447 -7.47 15.04 6.99
C SER A 447 -6.49 14.07 7.66
N GLU A 448 -5.29 14.55 7.98
CA GLU A 448 -4.24 13.75 8.60
C GLU A 448 -3.70 14.43 9.88
N ILE A 449 -3.61 13.65 10.95
CA ILE A 449 -2.97 13.99 12.22
C ILE A 449 -1.64 13.23 12.28
N ILE A 450 -0.54 13.95 12.12
CA ILE A 450 0.81 13.36 12.09
C ILE A 450 1.18 12.82 13.49
N CYS A 451 0.93 13.62 14.52
CA CYS A 451 1.12 13.26 15.93
C CYS A 451 0.33 14.25 16.80
N ALA A 452 -0.58 13.72 17.63
CA ALA A 452 -1.25 14.50 18.65
C ALA A 452 -1.51 13.63 19.89
N GLY A 453 -1.95 14.24 20.99
CA GLY A 453 -2.39 13.47 22.15
C GLY A 453 -2.23 14.19 23.47
N PHE A 454 -2.50 13.45 24.55
CA PHE A 454 -2.48 13.93 25.93
C PHE A 454 -1.37 13.28 26.73
N LEU A 455 -0.65 14.10 27.48
CA LEU A 455 0.13 13.68 28.63
C LEU A 455 -0.55 14.23 29.89
N ILE A 456 -0.94 13.34 30.79
CA ILE A 456 -1.70 13.69 31.99
C ILE A 456 -0.84 13.37 33.21
N HIS A 457 -0.34 14.40 33.87
CA HIS A 457 0.58 14.28 34.99
C HIS A 457 -0.16 14.53 36.31
N ALA A 458 -0.09 13.59 37.24
CA ALA A 458 -0.64 13.79 38.59
C ALA A 458 0.20 14.82 39.37
N ILE A 459 -0.45 15.83 39.94
CA ILE A 459 0.19 16.77 40.88
C ILE A 459 0.00 16.24 42.32
N ASP A 460 -1.25 15.92 42.66
CA ASP A 460 -1.67 15.36 43.95
C ASP A 460 -2.86 14.39 43.74
N SER A 461 -3.53 13.96 44.82
CA SER A 461 -4.64 13.00 44.74
C SER A 461 -5.87 13.55 44.02
N ASN A 462 -6.03 14.87 43.95
CA ASN A 462 -7.24 15.56 43.50
C ASN A 462 -6.99 16.50 42.31
N SER A 463 -5.75 16.69 41.88
CA SER A 463 -5.40 17.59 40.79
C SER A 463 -4.35 17.01 39.82
N CYS A 464 -4.43 17.42 38.56
CA CYS A 464 -3.50 17.01 37.52
C CYS A 464 -3.24 18.12 36.49
N ILE A 465 -2.14 17.96 35.74
CA ILE A 465 -1.81 18.75 34.56
C ILE A 465 -2.17 17.93 33.32
N VAL A 466 -3.01 18.50 32.45
CA VAL A 466 -3.36 17.90 31.15
C VAL A 466 -2.68 18.68 30.04
N SER A 467 -1.61 18.11 29.50
CA SER A 467 -0.87 18.67 28.37
C SER A 467 -1.34 18.04 27.06
N TYR A 468 -1.95 18.84 26.20
CA TYR A 468 -2.32 18.41 24.84
C TYR A 468 -1.27 18.87 23.84
N PHE A 469 -0.70 17.96 23.06
CA PHE A 469 0.24 18.27 22.00
C PHE A 469 -0.40 18.02 20.64
N ASN A 470 -0.10 18.86 19.67
CA ASN A 470 -0.50 18.67 18.28
C ASN A 470 0.59 19.14 17.33
N HIS A 471 1.02 18.26 16.44
CA HIS A 471 1.94 18.56 15.35
C HIS A 471 1.12 18.87 14.09
N VAL A 472 0.99 20.16 13.75
CA VAL A 472 0.05 20.64 12.73
C VAL A 472 0.70 20.59 11.36
N SER A 473 0.10 19.85 10.41
CA SER A 473 0.52 19.87 9.01
C SER A 473 -0.03 21.10 8.27
N ALA A 474 0.64 21.50 7.17
CA ALA A 474 0.29 22.68 6.38
C ALA A 474 -1.16 22.70 5.83
N SER A 475 -1.86 21.56 5.79
CA SER A 475 -3.26 21.45 5.35
C SER A 475 -4.29 21.89 6.40
N ILE A 476 -3.88 22.05 7.66
CA ILE A 476 -4.73 22.51 8.77
C ILE A 476 -4.38 23.96 9.14
N LEU A 477 -3.29 24.53 8.61
CA LEU A 477 -2.97 25.96 8.77
C LEU A 477 -4.14 26.90 8.43
N PRO A 478 -5.02 26.65 7.43
CA PRO A 478 -6.19 27.49 7.19
C PRO A 478 -7.24 27.51 8.31
N TYR A 479 -7.30 26.49 9.17
CA TYR A 479 -8.13 26.50 10.39
C TYR A 479 -7.58 27.46 11.44
N PHE A 480 -6.27 27.74 11.39
CA PHE A 480 -5.58 28.67 12.29
C PHE A 480 -5.35 30.06 11.65
N ALA A 481 -5.27 30.14 10.31
CA ALA A 481 -4.95 31.32 9.53
C ALA A 481 -6.17 32.21 9.20
N GLY A 482 -7.34 31.92 9.76
CA GLY A 482 -8.55 32.72 9.56
C GLY A 482 -8.62 34.02 10.38
N ASN A 483 -7.71 34.23 11.36
CA ASN A 483 -7.61 35.51 12.08
C ASN A 483 -6.26 35.57 12.83
N LEU A 484 -5.33 36.41 12.35
CA LEU A 484 -4.00 36.69 12.93
C LEU A 484 -4.03 37.33 14.35
N GLY A 485 -5.16 37.25 15.06
CA GLY A 485 -5.29 37.60 16.47
C GLY A 485 -6.36 36.80 17.26
N GLY A 486 -6.99 35.77 16.65
CA GLY A 486 -8.14 35.05 17.25
C GLY A 486 -7.92 33.55 17.53
N TRP A 487 -6.85 32.96 17.00
CA TRP A 487 -6.58 31.53 17.13
C TRP A 487 -6.25 31.06 18.56
N SER A 488 -5.48 31.84 19.32
CA SER A 488 -5.21 31.57 20.75
C SER A 488 -6.50 31.52 21.55
N LYS A 489 -7.46 32.41 21.24
CA LYS A 489 -8.75 32.48 21.92
C LYS A 489 -9.62 31.25 21.66
N SER A 490 -9.66 30.73 20.43
CA SER A 490 -10.38 29.48 20.12
C SER A 490 -9.76 28.27 20.84
N ILE A 491 -8.42 28.21 20.91
CA ILE A 491 -7.70 27.17 21.66
C ILE A 491 -7.97 27.30 23.16
N GLU A 492 -7.97 28.52 23.71
CA GLU A 492 -8.32 28.81 25.11
C GLU A 492 -9.76 28.42 25.44
N GLU A 493 -10.73 28.75 24.58
CA GLU A 493 -12.15 28.39 24.77
C GLU A 493 -12.33 26.87 24.78
N THR A 494 -11.67 26.16 23.86
CA THR A 494 -11.67 24.69 23.82
C THR A 494 -10.99 24.09 25.05
N ALA A 495 -9.87 24.67 25.49
CA ALA A 495 -9.16 24.24 26.70
C ALA A 495 -10.00 24.48 27.96
N ALA A 496 -10.70 25.60 28.07
CA ALA A 496 -11.62 25.90 29.17
C ALA A 496 -12.84 24.96 29.17
N SER A 497 -13.37 24.61 27.99
CA SER A 497 -14.41 23.59 27.83
C SER A 497 -13.95 22.22 28.34
N CYS A 498 -12.72 21.82 27.97
CA CYS A 498 -12.08 20.60 28.47
C CYS A 498 -11.96 20.60 30.00
N ILE A 499 -11.47 21.69 30.60
CA ILE A 499 -11.36 21.82 32.07
C ILE A 499 -12.73 21.63 32.73
N ARG A 500 -13.78 22.32 32.23
CA ARG A 500 -15.14 22.19 32.78
C ARG A 500 -15.68 20.77 32.69
N PHE A 501 -15.45 20.09 31.57
CA PHE A 501 -15.85 18.69 31.37
C PHE A 501 -15.15 17.73 32.34
N LEU A 502 -13.86 17.96 32.61
CA LEU A 502 -13.10 17.11 33.54
C LEU A 502 -13.41 17.40 35.01
N GLU A 503 -13.69 18.65 35.38
CA GLU A 503 -14.06 19.04 36.75
C GLU A 503 -15.54 18.73 37.06
N ASN A 504 -16.41 18.65 36.05
CA ASN A 504 -17.83 18.33 36.18
C ASN A 504 -18.27 17.34 35.09
N PRO A 505 -17.84 16.06 35.18
CA PRO A 505 -18.23 15.07 34.19
C PRO A 505 -19.77 14.85 34.25
N PRO A 506 -20.44 14.64 33.11
CA PRO A 506 -21.85 14.28 33.11
C PRO A 506 -22.05 12.97 33.87
N ASP A 507 -23.18 12.84 34.59
CA ASP A 507 -23.58 11.65 35.35
C ASP A 507 -23.78 10.44 34.41
N ASP A 508 -22.70 9.81 33.99
CA ASP A 508 -22.70 8.43 33.51
C ASP A 508 -22.74 7.57 34.77
N GLY A 509 -23.84 6.84 34.99
CA GLY A 509 -24.15 6.04 36.19
C GLY A 509 -23.20 4.87 36.52
N PHE A 510 -21.90 5.11 36.49
CA PHE A 510 -20.81 4.18 36.75
C PHE A 510 -19.73 4.75 37.69
N ILE A 511 -20.05 5.78 38.49
CA ILE A 511 -19.20 6.17 39.62
C ILE A 511 -19.71 5.46 40.89
N SER A 512 -19.49 4.16 40.93
CA SER A 512 -19.53 3.37 42.16
C SER A 512 -18.56 2.22 41.99
N THR A 513 -17.57 2.16 42.89
CA THR A 513 -16.53 1.15 43.08
C THR A 513 -15.43 1.09 42.02
N PHE A 514 -14.32 1.80 42.27
CA PHE A 514 -12.97 1.21 42.45
C PHE A 514 -12.10 2.11 43.31
#